data_AF-A0AAV1AK46-F1
#
_entry.id   AF-A0AAV1AK46-F1
#
_cell.length_a   1.000
_cell.length_b   1.000
_cell.length_c   1.000
_cell.angle_alpha   90.00
_cell.angle_beta   90.00
_cell.angle_gamma   90.00
#
_symmetry.space_group_name_H-M   'P 1'
#
loop_
_entity.id
_entity.type
_entity.pdbx_description
1 polymer ?
#
loop_
_entity_poly.entity_id
_entity_poly.type
_entity_poly.pdbx_seq_one_letter_code
_entity_poly.pdbx_strand_id
1 'polypeptide(L)'
;MLKSLALFVLILCTTLVVSGANIVQETCSKTPNSALCIQYLNADPKSSTADVSGLALIMVNVIKSKANIAVDKIKQLSGSISADQKVALRSCADKYNAILVADIPQATEALQKGDPKFAVDGANDAAIEANGCENGFSGKSPLTAENNVVRDASAITSAIARLLL
;
A
#
# COMPACT_ATOMS: atom_id res chain seq x y z
N MET A 1 51.47 -24.51 -35.84
CA MET A 1 51.11 -24.17 -34.45
C MET A 1 49.87 -23.27 -34.49
N LEU A 2 48.68 -23.86 -34.49
CA LEU A 2 47.41 -23.11 -34.66
C LEU A 2 46.34 -23.73 -33.74
N LYS A 3 46.52 -23.57 -32.44
CA LYS A 3 45.50 -23.84 -31.42
C LYS A 3 45.72 -22.83 -30.31
N SER A 4 44.92 -21.76 -30.28
CA SER A 4 44.51 -21.08 -29.04
C SER A 4 43.79 -19.75 -29.24
N LEU A 5 43.58 -19.26 -30.46
CA LEU A 5 42.89 -17.96 -30.66
C LEU A 5 41.40 -18.10 -30.98
N ALA A 6 40.71 -19.09 -30.42
CA ALA A 6 39.26 -19.25 -30.57
C ALA A 6 38.50 -19.22 -29.24
N LEU A 7 39.19 -19.22 -28.09
CA LEU A 7 38.54 -19.34 -26.78
C LEU A 7 38.36 -18.01 -26.04
N PHE A 8 38.74 -16.88 -26.64
CA PHE A 8 38.59 -15.57 -26.00
C PHE A 8 37.42 -14.73 -26.53
N VAL A 9 36.68 -15.24 -27.53
CA VAL A 9 35.55 -14.52 -28.15
C VAL A 9 34.20 -14.90 -27.51
N LEU A 10 34.15 -15.91 -26.64
CA LEU A 10 32.89 -16.39 -26.04
C LEU A 10 32.60 -15.89 -24.61
N ILE A 11 33.34 -14.89 -24.11
CA ILE A 11 33.06 -14.23 -22.81
C ILE A 11 32.83 -12.73 -23.03
N LEU A 12 32.14 -12.41 -24.13
CA LEU A 12 31.38 -11.17 -24.24
C LEU A 12 29.90 -11.52 -24.40
N CYS A 13 29.43 -12.50 -23.62
CA CYS A 13 28.02 -12.54 -23.24
C CYS A 13 27.83 -11.36 -22.30
N THR A 14 27.68 -10.20 -22.92
CA THR A 14 27.25 -8.97 -22.33
C THR A 14 26.18 -9.32 -21.30
N THR A 15 26.52 -9.15 -20.03
CA THR A 15 25.54 -8.73 -19.05
C THR A 15 25.07 -7.36 -19.52
N LEU A 16 24.25 -7.34 -20.57
CA LEU A 16 23.14 -6.42 -20.64
C LEU A 16 22.33 -6.74 -19.38
N VAL A 17 22.79 -6.18 -18.25
CA VAL A 17 21.85 -5.65 -17.29
C VAL A 17 21.10 -4.62 -18.14
N VAL A 18 20.03 -5.09 -18.79
CA VAL A 18 18.93 -4.22 -19.16
C VAL A 18 18.59 -3.62 -17.82
N SER A 19 19.12 -2.43 -17.53
CA SER A 19 18.58 -1.55 -16.51
C SER A 19 17.22 -1.11 -17.05
N GLY A 20 16.32 -2.08 -17.22
CA GLY A 20 14.91 -1.81 -17.34
C GLY A 20 14.64 -1.01 -16.09
N ALA A 21 14.17 0.22 -16.28
CA ALA A 21 13.80 1.09 -15.18
C ALA A 21 12.99 0.21 -14.22
N ASN A 22 13.46 0.09 -12.98
CA ASN A 22 12.75 -0.71 -12.01
C ASN A 22 11.38 -0.05 -11.85
N ILE A 23 10.34 -0.73 -12.35
CA ILE A 23 8.98 -0.18 -12.41
C ILE A 23 8.49 0.24 -11.03
N VAL A 24 8.95 -0.41 -9.95
CA VAL A 24 8.69 0.01 -8.56
C VAL A 24 9.27 1.39 -8.30
N GLN A 25 10.52 1.64 -8.67
CA GLN A 25 11.20 2.91 -8.43
C GLN A 25 10.58 4.04 -9.26
N GLU A 26 10.28 3.77 -10.54
CA GLU A 26 9.60 4.74 -11.40
C GLU A 26 8.20 5.07 -10.86
N THR A 27 7.42 4.06 -10.52
CA THR A 27 6.07 4.21 -9.96
C THR A 27 6.12 5.00 -8.65
N CYS A 28 6.96 4.59 -7.69
CA CYS A 28 7.05 5.24 -6.40
C CYS A 28 7.62 6.66 -6.46
N SER A 29 8.40 7.02 -7.50
CA SER A 29 8.85 8.40 -7.68
C SER A 29 7.69 9.38 -7.92
N LYS A 30 6.53 8.88 -8.38
CA LYS A 30 5.31 9.64 -8.64
C LYS A 30 4.30 9.57 -7.47
N THR A 31 4.72 9.05 -6.31
CA THR A 31 3.86 8.87 -5.12
C THR A 31 4.32 9.78 -3.96
N PRO A 32 3.40 10.15 -3.05
CA PRO A 32 3.82 10.70 -1.77
C PRO A 32 4.64 9.65 -0.99
N ASN A 33 5.68 10.09 -0.27
CA ASN A 33 6.55 9.20 0.50
C ASN A 33 7.14 8.04 -0.33
N SER A 34 7.88 8.40 -1.38
CA SER A 34 8.53 7.46 -2.31
C SER A 34 9.32 6.34 -1.62
N ALA A 35 10.05 6.65 -0.53
CA ALA A 35 10.80 5.66 0.23
C ALA A 35 9.89 4.59 0.86
N LEU A 36 8.76 5.00 1.44
CA LEU A 36 7.79 4.08 2.03
C LEU A 36 7.07 3.24 0.96
N CYS A 37 6.75 3.84 -0.18
CA CYS A 37 6.19 3.11 -1.33
C CYS A 37 7.14 1.98 -1.78
N ILE A 38 8.44 2.29 -1.95
CA ILE A 38 9.45 1.30 -2.33
C ILE A 38 9.56 0.20 -1.27
N GLN A 39 9.58 0.58 0.01
CA GLN A 39 9.64 -0.37 1.11
C GLN A 39 8.45 -1.35 1.09
N TYR A 40 7.23 -0.83 0.91
CA TYR A 40 6.03 -1.67 0.88
C TYR A 40 5.98 -2.59 -0.33
N LEU A 41 6.29 -2.08 -1.53
CA LEU A 41 6.27 -2.90 -2.74
C LEU A 41 7.37 -3.97 -2.73
N ASN A 42 8.59 -3.65 -2.29
CA ASN A 42 9.68 -4.62 -2.21
C ASN A 42 9.45 -5.72 -1.17
N ALA A 43 8.53 -5.53 -0.21
CA ALA A 43 8.15 -6.57 0.73
C ALA A 43 7.31 -7.69 0.08
N ASP A 44 6.69 -7.43 -1.07
CA ASP A 44 5.99 -8.45 -1.87
C ASP A 44 6.87 -8.89 -3.06
N PRO A 45 7.28 -10.16 -3.16
CA PRO A 45 8.12 -10.64 -4.25
C PRO A 45 7.47 -10.49 -5.64
N LYS A 46 6.13 -10.41 -5.71
CA LYS A 46 5.39 -10.24 -6.97
C LYS A 46 5.58 -8.85 -7.58
N SER A 47 6.04 -7.87 -6.81
CA SER A 47 6.32 -6.51 -7.31
C SER A 47 7.35 -6.49 -8.43
N SER A 48 8.29 -7.43 -8.43
CA SER A 48 9.37 -7.53 -9.42
C SER A 48 8.89 -7.80 -10.86
N THR A 49 7.70 -8.38 -11.01
CA THR A 49 7.11 -8.74 -12.32
C THR A 49 5.76 -8.07 -12.56
N ALA A 50 5.30 -7.20 -11.65
CA ALA A 50 4.02 -6.53 -11.75
C ALA A 50 4.10 -5.31 -12.68
N ASP A 51 3.02 -5.06 -13.43
CA ASP A 51 2.78 -3.76 -14.05
C ASP A 51 2.22 -2.75 -13.01
N VAL A 52 1.94 -1.52 -13.42
CA VAL A 52 1.42 -0.48 -12.51
C VAL A 52 0.10 -0.90 -11.83
N SER A 53 -0.78 -1.62 -12.53
CA SER A 53 -2.02 -2.15 -11.94
C SER A 53 -1.73 -3.23 -10.88
N GLY A 54 -0.80 -4.13 -11.16
CA GLY A 54 -0.32 -5.12 -10.20
C GLY A 54 0.33 -4.47 -8.97
N LEU A 55 1.13 -3.41 -9.14
CA LEU A 55 1.69 -2.64 -8.02
C LEU A 55 0.59 -1.96 -7.19
N ALA A 56 -0.43 -1.41 -7.83
CA ALA A 56 -1.59 -0.85 -7.13
C ALA A 56 -2.33 -1.92 -6.32
N LEU A 57 -2.56 -3.11 -6.88
CA LEU A 57 -3.18 -4.24 -6.17
C LEU A 57 -2.35 -4.73 -4.97
N ILE A 58 -1.02 -4.75 -5.10
CA ILE A 58 -0.12 -5.04 -3.96
C ILE A 58 -0.32 -3.99 -2.87
N MET A 59 -0.36 -2.71 -3.23
CA MET A 59 -0.58 -1.63 -2.26
C MET A 59 -1.98 -1.64 -1.63
N VAL A 60 -3.03 -2.04 -2.34
CA VAL A 60 -4.36 -2.32 -1.74
C VAL A 60 -4.27 -3.43 -0.68
N ASN A 61 -3.50 -4.49 -0.92
CA ASN A 61 -3.26 -5.53 0.08
C ASN A 61 -2.45 -5.01 1.29
N VAL A 62 -1.56 -4.04 1.08
CA VAL A 62 -0.87 -3.36 2.19
C VAL A 62 -1.88 -2.61 3.05
N ILE A 63 -2.80 -1.81 2.48
CA ILE A 63 -3.88 -1.16 3.24
C ILE A 63 -4.66 -2.21 4.06
N LYS A 64 -5.07 -3.32 3.42
CA LYS A 64 -5.79 -4.41 4.10
C LYS A 64 -5.02 -4.97 5.29
N SER A 65 -3.73 -5.24 5.12
CA SER A 65 -2.87 -5.75 6.19
C SER A 65 -2.78 -4.75 7.36
N LYS A 66 -2.53 -3.47 7.07
CA LYS A 66 -2.44 -2.43 8.10
C LYS A 66 -3.77 -2.16 8.81
N ALA A 67 -4.87 -2.19 8.08
CA ALA A 67 -6.22 -2.07 8.63
C ALA A 67 -6.54 -3.22 9.60
N ASN A 68 -6.17 -4.46 9.28
CA ASN A 68 -6.37 -5.58 10.20
C ASN A 68 -5.53 -5.44 11.49
N ILE A 69 -4.30 -4.94 11.39
CA ILE A 69 -3.46 -4.63 12.56
C ILE A 69 -4.16 -3.58 13.45
N ALA A 70 -4.73 -2.54 12.85
CA ALA A 70 -5.49 -1.53 13.58
C ALA A 70 -6.73 -2.12 14.26
N VAL A 71 -7.48 -2.98 13.58
CA VAL A 71 -8.63 -3.70 14.15
C VAL A 71 -8.22 -4.55 15.35
N ASP A 72 -7.10 -5.27 15.27
CA ASP A 72 -6.62 -6.06 16.40
C ASP A 72 -6.19 -5.18 17.58
N LYS A 73 -5.58 -4.03 17.31
CA LYS A 73 -5.28 -3.03 18.34
C LYS A 73 -6.56 -2.48 18.98
N ILE A 74 -7.60 -2.19 18.20
CA ILE A 74 -8.92 -1.75 18.70
C ILE A 74 -9.54 -2.80 19.63
N LYS A 75 -9.48 -4.09 19.26
CA LYS A 75 -9.97 -5.18 20.11
C LYS A 75 -9.21 -5.22 21.44
N GLN A 76 -7.88 -5.09 21.42
CA GLN A 76 -7.06 -5.07 22.63
C GLN A 76 -7.41 -3.88 23.55
N LEU A 77 -7.67 -2.70 22.97
CA LEU A 77 -8.01 -1.50 23.72
C LEU A 77 -9.43 -1.54 24.31
N SER A 78 -10.35 -2.31 23.72
CA SER A 78 -11.76 -2.33 24.13
C SER A 78 -11.97 -2.72 25.60
N GLY A 79 -11.06 -3.49 26.20
CA GLY A 79 -11.11 -3.88 27.62
C GLY A 79 -10.41 -2.92 28.59
N SER A 80 -9.54 -2.03 28.11
CA SER A 80 -8.64 -1.22 28.95
C SER A 80 -8.77 0.29 28.74
N ILE A 81 -9.51 0.72 27.71
CA ILE A 81 -9.67 2.14 27.38
C ILE A 81 -10.55 2.88 28.40
N SER A 82 -10.22 4.14 28.64
CA SER A 82 -10.96 5.03 29.55
C SER A 82 -12.38 5.30 29.03
N ALA A 83 -13.30 5.57 29.95
CA ALA A 83 -14.73 5.68 29.63
C ALA A 83 -15.04 6.82 28.64
N ASP A 84 -14.31 7.93 28.74
CA ASP A 84 -14.40 9.10 27.86
C ASP A 84 -13.93 8.81 26.41
N GLN A 85 -13.06 7.82 26.22
CA GLN A 85 -12.55 7.45 24.89
C GLN A 85 -13.27 6.24 24.26
N LYS A 86 -14.19 5.57 24.99
CA LYS A 86 -14.91 4.38 24.48
C LYS A 86 -15.73 4.64 23.23
N VAL A 87 -16.34 5.83 23.12
CA VAL A 87 -17.15 6.20 21.95
C VAL A 87 -16.25 6.37 20.72
N ALA A 88 -15.12 7.06 20.87
CA ALA A 88 -14.14 7.23 19.80
C ALA A 88 -13.59 5.87 19.31
N LEU A 89 -13.29 4.95 20.23
CA LEU A 89 -12.80 3.62 19.87
C LEU A 89 -13.84 2.78 19.12
N ARG A 90 -15.12 2.86 19.48
CA ARG A 90 -16.20 2.18 18.73
C ARG A 90 -16.35 2.78 17.33
N SER A 91 -16.33 4.11 17.22
CA SER A 91 -16.33 4.79 15.93
C SER A 91 -15.16 4.32 15.06
N CYS A 92 -13.95 4.21 15.62
CA CYS A 92 -12.81 3.61 14.91
C CYS A 92 -13.09 2.20 14.42
N ALA A 93 -13.72 1.35 15.24
CA ALA A 93 -14.07 -0.02 14.83
C ALA A 93 -14.99 -0.02 13.59
N ASP A 94 -16.00 0.85 13.58
CA ASP A 94 -16.94 0.97 12.45
C ASP A 94 -16.24 1.48 11.18
N LYS A 95 -15.36 2.47 11.33
CA LYS A 95 -14.54 3.02 10.24
C LYS A 95 -13.59 2.00 9.63
N TYR A 96 -12.88 1.25 10.47
CA TYR A 96 -12.02 0.17 9.99
C TYR A 96 -12.80 -1.00 9.39
N ASN A 97 -14.03 -1.24 9.85
CA ASN A 97 -14.92 -2.19 9.18
C ASN A 97 -15.27 -1.69 7.77
N ALA A 98 -15.63 -0.41 7.60
CA ALA A 98 -15.90 0.18 6.28
C ALA A 98 -14.71 0.02 5.32
N ILE A 99 -13.49 0.32 5.80
CA ILE A 99 -12.25 0.09 5.03
C ILE A 99 -12.16 -1.36 4.51
N LEU A 100 -12.42 -2.33 5.39
CA LEU A 100 -12.22 -3.75 5.09
C LEU A 100 -13.33 -4.36 4.21
N VAL A 101 -14.57 -3.89 4.34
CA VAL A 101 -15.74 -4.50 3.68
C VAL A 101 -16.26 -3.72 2.48
N ALA A 102 -15.87 -2.44 2.32
CA ALA A 102 -16.27 -1.59 1.21
C ALA A 102 -15.07 -1.07 0.42
N ASP A 103 -14.19 -0.29 1.04
CA ASP A 103 -13.15 0.48 0.33
C ASP A 103 -12.12 -0.43 -0.36
N ILE A 104 -11.60 -1.41 0.36
CA ILE A 104 -10.64 -2.38 -0.19
C ILE A 104 -11.27 -3.26 -1.29
N PRO A 105 -12.47 -3.86 -1.09
CA PRO A 105 -13.16 -4.58 -2.15
C PRO A 105 -13.40 -3.73 -3.39
N GLN A 106 -13.88 -2.49 -3.25
CA GLN A 106 -14.10 -1.57 -4.35
C GLN A 106 -12.80 -1.33 -5.13
N ALA A 107 -11.71 -0.97 -4.44
CA ALA A 107 -10.45 -0.69 -5.12
C ALA A 107 -9.85 -1.93 -5.80
N THR A 108 -10.02 -3.11 -5.19
CA THR A 108 -9.57 -4.38 -5.77
C THR A 108 -10.33 -4.70 -7.05
N GLU A 109 -11.66 -4.63 -7.00
CA GLU A 109 -12.53 -4.92 -8.16
C GLU A 109 -12.29 -3.94 -9.30
N ALA A 110 -12.18 -2.65 -8.97
CA ALA A 110 -11.87 -1.57 -9.89
C ALA A 110 -10.57 -1.83 -10.68
N LEU A 111 -9.47 -2.16 -10.00
CA LEU A 111 -8.20 -2.48 -10.65
C LEU A 111 -8.27 -3.75 -11.50
N GLN A 112 -9.00 -4.78 -11.05
CA GLN A 112 -9.18 -6.02 -11.79
C GLN A 112 -10.01 -5.84 -13.07
N LYS A 113 -10.97 -4.91 -13.06
CA LYS A 113 -11.84 -4.60 -14.20
C LYS A 113 -11.29 -3.50 -15.10
N GLY A 114 -10.15 -2.90 -14.76
CA GLY A 114 -9.55 -1.80 -15.53
C GLY A 114 -10.31 -0.48 -15.40
N ASP A 115 -10.98 -0.24 -14.27
CA ASP A 115 -11.64 1.03 -13.94
C ASP A 115 -10.94 1.71 -12.75
N PRO A 116 -9.72 2.24 -12.94
CA PRO A 116 -8.87 2.73 -11.85
C PRO A 116 -9.46 3.93 -11.10
N LYS A 117 -10.48 4.60 -11.64
CA LYS A 117 -11.13 5.73 -10.96
C LYS A 117 -11.73 5.30 -9.62
N PHE A 118 -12.44 4.16 -9.59
CA PHE A 118 -12.99 3.63 -8.34
C PHE A 118 -11.93 3.07 -7.40
N ALA A 119 -10.73 2.74 -7.91
CA ALA A 119 -9.59 2.39 -7.06
C ALA A 119 -8.98 3.60 -6.36
N VAL A 120 -8.94 4.74 -7.05
CA VAL A 120 -8.57 6.02 -6.45
C VAL A 120 -9.57 6.41 -5.36
N ASP A 121 -10.87 6.26 -5.62
CA ASP A 121 -11.93 6.58 -4.65
C ASP A 121 -11.82 5.70 -3.39
N GLY A 122 -11.82 4.37 -3.54
CA GLY A 122 -11.69 3.46 -2.39
C GLY A 122 -10.40 3.67 -1.59
N ALA A 123 -9.28 3.96 -2.25
CA ALA A 123 -8.04 4.30 -1.53
C ALA A 123 -8.16 5.63 -0.75
N ASN A 124 -8.78 6.66 -1.32
CA ASN A 124 -8.97 7.94 -0.62
C ASN A 124 -9.95 7.80 0.56
N ASP A 125 -11.05 7.06 0.38
CA ASP A 125 -12.02 6.80 1.43
C ASP A 125 -11.36 6.08 2.61
N ALA A 126 -10.50 5.09 2.35
CA ALA A 126 -9.75 4.43 3.41
C ALA A 126 -8.82 5.38 4.18
N ALA A 127 -8.22 6.37 3.50
CA ALA A 127 -7.44 7.42 4.18
C ALA A 127 -8.33 8.35 5.02
N ILE A 128 -9.52 8.71 4.51
CA ILE A 128 -10.51 9.52 5.22
C ILE A 128 -10.98 8.81 6.48
N GLU A 129 -11.25 7.51 6.41
CA GLU A 129 -11.70 6.73 7.55
C GLU A 129 -10.61 6.56 8.62
N ALA A 130 -9.35 6.33 8.22
CA ALA A 130 -8.22 6.32 9.16
C ALA A 130 -8.03 7.68 9.85
N ASN A 131 -8.15 8.79 9.11
CA ASN A 131 -8.10 10.14 9.68
C ASN A 131 -9.31 10.43 10.59
N GLY A 132 -10.50 9.96 10.20
CA GLY A 132 -11.72 10.09 10.99
C GLY A 132 -11.62 9.35 12.32
N CYS A 133 -10.96 8.19 12.35
CA CYS A 133 -10.63 7.49 13.59
C CYS A 133 -9.68 8.33 14.45
N GLU A 134 -8.59 8.84 13.88
CA GLU A 134 -7.61 9.65 14.61
C GLU A 134 -8.23 10.90 15.26
N ASN A 135 -9.03 11.62 14.49
CA ASN A 135 -9.67 12.86 14.92
C ASN A 135 -10.86 12.65 15.87
N GLY A 136 -11.31 11.41 16.03
CA GLY A 136 -12.41 11.07 16.93
C GLY A 136 -12.04 11.12 18.42
N PHE A 137 -10.75 11.09 18.75
CA PHE A 137 -10.29 11.11 20.14
C PHE A 137 -10.15 12.54 20.67
N SER A 138 -10.67 12.78 21.88
CA SER A 138 -10.41 14.00 22.64
C SER A 138 -9.01 13.96 23.25
N GLY A 139 -7.99 14.24 22.44
CA GLY A 139 -6.58 14.21 22.83
C GLY A 139 -5.78 13.19 22.03
N LYS A 140 -4.67 12.69 22.60
CA LYS A 140 -3.81 11.73 21.90
C LYS A 140 -4.56 10.42 21.65
N SER A 141 -4.69 10.06 20.39
CA SER A 141 -5.24 8.79 19.95
C SER A 141 -4.31 7.64 20.36
N PRO A 142 -4.84 6.53 20.93
CA PRO A 142 -4.07 5.32 21.17
C PRO A 142 -3.78 4.53 19.87
N LEU A 143 -4.27 5.01 18.72
CA LEU A 143 -4.17 4.41 17.39
C LEU A 143 -3.38 5.28 16.41
N THR A 144 -2.71 6.36 16.85
CA THR A 144 -2.01 7.29 15.95
C THR A 144 -1.04 6.59 15.00
N ALA A 145 -0.30 5.58 15.47
CA ALA A 145 0.63 4.86 14.62
C ALA A 145 -0.11 4.08 13.53
N GLU A 146 -1.13 3.32 13.91
CA GLU A 146 -1.97 2.51 13.05
C GLU A 146 -2.73 3.37 12.02
N ASN A 147 -3.33 4.47 12.46
CA ASN A 147 -4.05 5.40 11.60
C ASN A 147 -3.11 6.05 10.57
N ASN A 148 -1.90 6.46 10.98
CA ASN A 148 -0.93 7.06 10.07
C ASN A 148 -0.46 6.06 9.01
N VAL A 149 -0.16 4.80 9.38
CA VAL A 149 0.32 3.82 8.39
C VAL A 149 -0.75 3.46 7.37
N VAL A 150 -2.02 3.41 7.77
CA VAL A 150 -3.15 3.17 6.86
C VAL A 150 -3.35 4.37 5.95
N ARG A 151 -3.39 5.59 6.51
CA ARG A 151 -3.47 6.83 5.73
C ARG A 151 -2.36 6.93 4.68
N ASP A 152 -1.11 6.68 5.08
CA ASP A 152 0.03 6.83 4.18
C ASP A 152 0.03 5.75 3.10
N ALA A 153 -0.30 4.49 3.44
CA ALA A 153 -0.48 3.42 2.46
C ALA A 153 -1.62 3.73 1.47
N SER A 154 -2.74 4.26 1.96
CA SER A 154 -3.87 4.70 1.15
C SER A 154 -3.52 5.84 0.21
N ALA A 155 -2.78 6.84 0.67
CA ALA A 155 -2.33 7.96 -0.16
C ALA A 155 -1.36 7.49 -1.27
N ILE A 156 -0.45 6.57 -0.95
CA ILE A 156 0.43 5.92 -1.94
C ILE A 156 -0.42 5.16 -2.96
N THR A 157 -1.35 4.33 -2.51
CA THR A 157 -2.22 3.51 -3.38
C THR A 157 -3.03 4.37 -4.34
N SER A 158 -3.65 5.45 -3.85
CA SER A 158 -4.37 6.43 -4.65
C SER A 158 -3.47 7.07 -5.71
N ALA A 159 -2.24 7.44 -5.35
CA ALA A 159 -1.29 8.01 -6.30
C ALA A 159 -0.86 7.01 -7.39
N ILE A 160 -0.63 5.73 -7.05
CA ILE A 160 -0.32 4.69 -8.04
C ILE A 160 -1.52 4.44 -8.97
N ALA A 161 -2.72 4.29 -8.41
CA ALA A 161 -3.94 4.07 -9.21
C ALA A 161 -4.22 5.23 -10.17
N ARG A 162 -3.91 6.48 -9.78
CA ARG A 162 -4.01 7.66 -10.67
C ARG A 162 -3.08 7.61 -11.87
N LEU A 163 -2.00 6.82 -11.86
CA LEU A 163 -1.12 6.67 -13.03
C LEU A 163 -1.78 5.86 -14.16
N LEU A 164 -2.93 5.24 -13.89
CA LEU A 164 -3.71 4.44 -14.84
C LEU A 164 -4.87 5.24 -15.48
N LEU A 165 -5.04 6.52 -15.11
CA LEU A 165 -6.04 7.45 -15.66
C LEU A 165 -5.46 8.29 -16.79
#